data_AF-A0A427E634-F1
#
_entry.id   AF-A0A427E634-F1
#
_cell.length_a   1.000
_cell.length_b   1.000
_cell.length_c   1.000
_cell.angle_alpha   90.00
_cell.angle_beta   90.00
_cell.angle_gamma   90.00
#
_symmetry.space_group_name_H-M   'P 1'
#
loop_
_entity.id
_entity.type
_entity.pdbx_description
1 polymer ?
#
loop_
_entity_poly.entity_id
_entity_poly.type
_entity_poly.pdbx_seq_one_letter_code
_entity_poly.pdbx_strand_id
1 'polypeptide(L)'
;MSAMRDETDLRALQQLVTRRFALASVTYGLGLVLTWVAVAGGFYQASVASAVVQSALIVVSQLLFFWLFHRGVNLRSKDPSLTEPQVLVGLLWLTTFLFNLGSARGSLLVLYLLVLMFAVFLPPKVFIRYAALAFVSFVSMAALDYYLQRPIETDVFLLQASVLLVTLIWMCLFAGHVYRLRQRMRQRRFALQAHQDTLRGMMRQLEDLASTDELTGLYNRRRFLRIAEGDLNRLRKGHQSGLALIDLDHFKRINDIHGHATGDRVLQAFASVARSCLRDDDVLARYGGEEFVLLLPNTDAEQFTACCERLREAFAIAEPEDANIEAGHLSLSIGLTLLNAGDDLDAALQRADEALYRAKRGGRNRCEPAWVTADA
;
A
#
# COMPACT_ATOMS: atom_id res chain seq x y z
N MET A 1 3.59 -4.18 -13.26
CA MET A 1 3.31 -3.88 -11.83
C MET A 1 4.45 -4.27 -10.87
N SER A 2 5.15 -5.40 -11.04
CA SER A 2 6.25 -5.81 -10.13
C SER A 2 7.46 -4.85 -10.16
N ALA A 3 7.97 -4.48 -11.33
CA ALA A 3 9.15 -3.62 -11.47
C ALA A 3 8.96 -2.18 -10.94
N MET A 4 7.77 -1.59 -11.14
CA MET A 4 7.44 -0.25 -10.60
C MET A 4 7.40 -0.24 -9.07
N ARG A 5 6.93 -1.34 -8.45
CA ARG A 5 6.83 -1.45 -6.99
C ARG A 5 8.21 -1.56 -6.34
N ASP A 6 9.11 -2.29 -6.98
CA ASP A 6 10.51 -2.44 -6.57
C ASP A 6 11.27 -1.10 -6.68
N GLU A 7 11.03 -0.32 -7.73
CA GLU A 7 11.66 0.99 -7.91
C GLU A 7 11.16 2.03 -6.89
N THR A 8 9.87 2.01 -6.55
CA THR A 8 9.32 2.86 -5.48
C THR A 8 9.89 2.51 -4.11
N ASP A 9 10.05 1.23 -3.81
CA ASP A 9 10.60 0.75 -2.54
C ASP A 9 12.09 1.10 -2.40
N LEU A 10 12.86 0.97 -3.48
CA LEU A 10 14.27 1.39 -3.54
C LEU A 10 14.43 2.91 -3.33
N ARG A 11 13.58 3.73 -3.95
CA ARG A 11 13.58 5.20 -3.76
C ARG A 11 13.21 5.57 -2.32
N ALA A 12 12.20 4.93 -1.75
CA ALA A 12 11.79 5.15 -0.36
C ALA A 12 12.90 4.76 0.63
N LEU A 13 13.56 3.61 0.40
CA LEU A 13 14.72 3.18 1.17
C LEU A 13 15.85 4.22 1.07
N GLN A 14 16.18 4.68 -0.13
CA GLN A 14 17.25 5.65 -0.34
C GLN A 14 16.97 6.99 0.37
N GLN A 15 15.73 7.49 0.34
CA GLN A 15 15.35 8.70 1.07
C GLN A 15 15.54 8.54 2.59
N LEU A 16 15.13 7.39 3.14
CA LEU A 16 15.25 7.11 4.57
C LEU A 16 16.72 7.05 5.01
N VAL A 17 17.56 6.38 4.23
CA VAL A 17 18.97 6.23 4.55
C VAL A 17 19.72 7.57 4.38
N THR A 18 19.38 8.36 3.36
CA THR A 18 19.95 9.71 3.15
C THR A 18 19.60 10.66 4.30
N ARG A 19 18.38 10.61 4.85
CA ARG A 19 18.00 11.40 6.04
C ARG A 19 18.86 11.06 7.26
N ARG A 20 19.20 9.77 7.46
CA ARG A 20 20.08 9.35 8.55
C ARG A 20 21.50 9.88 8.37
N PHE A 21 22.02 9.83 7.15
CA PHE A 21 23.31 10.43 6.82
C PHE A 21 23.31 11.94 7.06
N ALA A 22 22.27 12.66 6.67
CA ALA A 22 22.16 14.10 6.93
C ALA A 22 22.25 14.43 8.44
N LEU A 23 21.59 13.64 9.29
CA LEU A 23 21.70 13.79 10.75
C LEU A 23 23.13 13.55 11.25
N ALA A 24 23.84 12.57 10.67
CA ALA A 24 25.26 12.35 10.97
C ALA A 24 26.13 13.52 10.50
N SER A 25 25.90 14.07 9.30
CA SER A 25 26.67 15.23 8.81
C SER A 25 26.53 16.46 9.71
N VAL A 26 25.36 16.65 10.34
CA VAL A 26 25.15 17.71 11.34
C VAL A 26 26.06 17.53 12.55
N THR A 27 26.27 16.31 13.05
CA THR A 27 27.15 16.08 14.21
C THR A 27 28.62 16.36 13.87
N TYR A 28 29.06 16.07 12.65
CA TYR A 28 30.39 16.48 12.17
C TYR A 28 30.52 18.00 12.06
N GLY A 29 29.49 18.70 11.55
CA GLY A 29 29.46 20.16 11.51
C GLY A 29 29.61 20.80 12.89
N LEU A 30 28.87 20.30 13.88
CA LEU A 30 28.99 20.73 15.27
C LEU A 30 30.39 20.44 15.85
N GLY A 31 30.97 19.27 15.52
CA GLY A 31 32.34 18.94 15.91
C GLY A 31 33.40 19.88 15.33
N LEU A 32 33.23 20.32 14.08
CA LEU A 32 34.10 21.32 13.46
C LEU A 32 33.99 22.68 14.16
N VAL A 33 32.77 23.11 14.50
CA VAL A 33 32.56 24.34 15.28
C VAL A 33 33.28 24.26 16.62
N LEU A 34 33.12 23.16 17.35
CA LEU A 34 33.82 22.94 18.63
C LEU A 34 35.34 22.94 18.46
N THR A 35 35.86 22.42 17.34
CA THR A 35 37.28 22.46 17.04
C THR A 35 37.79 23.89 16.94
N TRP A 36 37.09 24.76 16.21
CA TRP A 36 37.48 26.15 16.06
C TRP A 36 37.28 26.99 17.33
N VAL A 37 36.26 26.69 18.14
CA VAL A 37 36.10 27.27 19.47
C VAL A 37 37.28 26.89 20.38
N ALA A 38 37.74 25.64 20.36
CA ALA A 38 38.89 25.19 21.14
C ALA A 38 40.20 25.85 20.68
N VAL A 39 40.37 26.05 19.38
CA VAL A 39 41.52 26.79 18.82
C VAL A 39 41.50 28.25 19.26
N ALA A 40 40.36 28.93 19.11
CA ALA A 40 40.21 30.33 19.50
C ALA A 40 40.38 30.56 21.02
N GLY A 41 39.92 29.60 21.83
CA GLY A 41 40.06 29.62 23.29
C GLY A 41 41.43 29.19 23.82
N GLY A 42 42.38 28.80 22.96
CA GLY A 42 43.71 28.36 23.36
C GLY A 42 43.75 26.97 24.04
N PHE A 43 42.67 26.19 23.95
CA PHE A 43 42.59 24.83 24.50
C PHE A 43 43.16 23.77 23.55
N TYR A 44 43.35 24.11 22.27
CA TYR A 44 43.89 23.21 21.26
C TYR A 44 45.42 23.28 21.24
N GLN A 45 46.09 22.21 21.61
CA GLN A 45 47.54 22.16 21.83
C GLN A 45 48.37 22.11 20.53
N ALA A 46 47.77 21.70 19.41
CA ALA A 46 48.48 21.62 18.14
C ALA A 46 48.37 22.93 17.35
N SER A 47 49.19 23.05 16.29
CA SER A 47 49.21 24.25 15.46
C SER A 47 47.86 24.54 14.78
N VAL A 48 47.61 25.81 14.45
CA VAL A 48 46.44 26.20 13.64
C VAL A 48 46.44 25.49 12.29
N ALA A 49 47.63 25.29 11.68
CA ALA A 49 47.76 24.55 10.43
C ALA A 49 47.26 23.10 10.55
N SER A 50 47.60 22.39 11.64
CA SER A 50 47.06 21.05 11.89
C SER A 50 45.55 21.04 12.11
N ALA A 51 44.97 22.06 12.75
CA ALA A 51 43.52 22.18 12.90
C ALA A 51 42.81 22.38 11.55
N VAL A 52 43.41 23.17 10.64
CA VAL A 52 42.92 23.35 9.25
C VAL A 52 42.97 22.04 8.49
N VAL A 53 44.10 21.31 8.54
CA VAL A 53 44.25 20.02 7.85
C VAL A 53 43.25 19.00 8.38
N GLN A 54 43.10 18.88 9.71
CA GLN A 54 42.12 17.98 10.32
C GLN A 54 40.69 18.33 9.89
N SER A 55 40.34 19.62 9.88
CA SER A 55 39.03 20.10 9.43
C SER A 55 38.77 19.74 7.97
N ALA A 56 39.76 19.94 7.09
CA ALA A 56 39.68 19.59 5.68
C ALA A 56 39.48 18.07 5.48
N LEU A 57 40.21 17.23 6.23
CA LEU A 57 40.07 15.78 6.17
C LEU A 57 38.69 15.29 6.63
N ILE A 58 38.12 15.92 7.68
CA ILE A 58 36.75 15.64 8.12
C ILE A 58 35.77 15.97 6.99
N VAL A 59 35.86 17.16 6.39
CA VAL A 59 34.98 17.57 5.27
C VAL A 59 35.12 16.62 4.08
N VAL A 60 36.35 16.26 3.68
CA VAL A 60 36.59 15.29 2.60
C VAL A 60 35.94 13.94 2.90
N SER A 61 36.02 13.45 4.13
CA SER A 61 35.37 12.19 4.52
C SER A 61 33.84 12.26 4.41
N GLN A 62 33.24 13.40 4.75
CA GLN A 62 31.79 13.60 4.60
C GLN A 62 31.37 13.74 3.15
N LEU A 63 32.16 14.42 2.31
CA LEU A 63 31.91 14.52 0.86
C LEU A 63 32.00 13.15 0.18
N LEU A 64 32.93 12.28 0.62
CA LEU A 64 33.02 10.91 0.13
C LEU A 64 31.76 10.11 0.47
N PHE A 65 31.27 10.17 1.72
CA PHE A 65 30.01 9.53 2.08
C PHE A 65 28.83 10.11 1.30
N PHE A 66 28.73 11.44 1.19
CA PHE A 66 27.68 12.07 0.40
C PHE A 66 27.69 11.58 -1.05
N TRP A 67 28.86 11.46 -1.68
CA TRP A 67 29.00 10.93 -3.03
C TRP A 67 28.54 9.47 -3.13
N LEU A 68 28.90 8.61 -2.16
CA LEU A 68 28.46 7.21 -2.12
C LEU A 68 26.93 7.08 -2.02
N PHE A 69 26.30 7.92 -1.20
CA PHE A 69 24.84 7.97 -1.06
C PHE A 69 24.18 8.56 -2.30
N HIS A 70 24.72 9.64 -2.86
CA HIS A 70 24.16 10.26 -4.06
C HIS A 70 24.21 9.32 -5.28
N ARG A 71 25.27 8.50 -5.40
CA ARG A 71 25.41 7.49 -6.45
C ARG A 71 24.64 6.19 -6.19
N GLY A 72 23.98 6.04 -5.02
CA GLY A 72 23.26 4.82 -4.66
C GLY A 72 24.17 3.60 -4.45
N VAL A 73 25.49 3.78 -4.37
CA VAL A 73 26.46 2.69 -4.16
C VAL A 73 26.25 2.04 -2.80
N ASN A 74 25.78 2.83 -1.82
CA ASN A 74 25.43 2.38 -0.48
C ASN A 74 24.41 1.23 -0.49
N LEU A 75 23.46 1.20 -1.44
CA LEU A 75 22.42 0.17 -1.54
C LEU A 75 22.98 -1.23 -1.85
N ARG A 76 24.20 -1.33 -2.38
CA ARG A 76 24.88 -2.62 -2.66
C ARG A 76 25.50 -3.23 -1.40
N SER A 77 25.60 -2.46 -0.31
CA SER A 77 26.16 -2.91 0.96
C SER A 77 25.15 -3.73 1.76
N LYS A 78 25.65 -4.65 2.60
CA LYS A 78 24.83 -5.38 3.59
C LYS A 78 24.13 -4.44 4.59
N ASP A 79 24.76 -3.31 4.89
CA ASP A 79 24.14 -2.19 5.61
C ASP A 79 24.05 -0.99 4.66
N PRO A 80 22.87 -0.71 4.07
CA PRO A 80 22.67 0.44 3.19
C PRO A 80 22.94 1.79 3.86
N SER A 81 22.88 1.86 5.19
CA SER A 81 23.23 3.06 5.96
C SER A 81 24.71 3.26 6.17
N LEU A 82 25.57 2.30 5.80
CA LEU A 82 27.02 2.38 6.00
C LEU A 82 27.37 2.82 7.44
N THR A 83 26.62 2.30 8.42
CA THR A 83 26.69 2.74 9.82
C THR A 83 28.04 2.41 10.42
N GLU A 84 28.55 1.20 10.16
CA GLU A 84 29.87 0.76 10.62
C GLU A 84 31.02 1.66 10.12
N PRO A 85 31.18 1.92 8.80
CA PRO A 85 32.15 2.90 8.30
C PRO A 85 32.00 4.30 8.92
N GLN A 86 30.77 4.80 9.06
CA GLN A 86 30.54 6.13 9.62
C GLN A 86 30.95 6.23 11.09
N VAL A 87 30.67 5.19 11.89
CA VAL A 87 31.06 5.11 13.30
C VAL A 87 32.59 5.03 13.42
N LEU A 88 33.26 4.24 12.59
CA LEU A 88 34.73 4.15 12.58
C LEU A 88 35.40 5.48 12.25
N VAL A 89 34.94 6.15 11.18
CA VAL A 89 35.44 7.47 10.80
C VAL A 89 35.16 8.51 11.89
N GLY A 90 33.99 8.45 12.51
CA GLY A 90 33.61 9.34 13.62
C GLY A 90 34.48 9.13 14.85
N LEU A 91 34.73 7.88 15.26
CA LEU A 91 35.61 7.54 16.36
C LEU A 91 37.04 7.98 16.08
N LEU A 92 37.55 7.77 14.85
CA LEU A 92 38.88 8.21 14.45
C LEU A 92 39.03 9.72 14.60
N TRP A 93 38.16 10.50 13.96
CA TRP A 93 38.26 11.96 14.00
C TRP A 93 38.05 12.55 15.39
N LEU A 94 37.10 11.99 16.14
CA LEU A 94 36.87 12.39 17.52
C LEU A 94 38.08 12.09 18.41
N THR A 95 38.69 10.92 18.25
CA THR A 95 39.90 10.52 18.99
C THR A 95 41.03 11.52 18.71
N THR A 96 41.28 11.83 17.43
CA THR A 96 42.29 12.82 17.05
C THR A 96 41.99 14.21 17.60
N PHE A 97 40.72 14.64 17.60
CA PHE A 97 40.31 15.93 18.18
C PHE A 97 40.57 15.97 19.70
N LEU A 98 40.10 14.98 20.45
CA LEU A 98 40.26 14.91 21.91
C LEU A 98 41.73 14.81 22.33
N PHE A 99 42.56 14.14 21.54
CA PHE A 99 44.01 14.07 21.78
C PHE A 99 44.69 15.44 21.75
N ASN A 100 44.17 16.39 20.96
CA ASN A 100 44.71 17.74 20.86
C ASN A 100 44.18 18.72 21.91
N LEU A 101 43.28 18.29 22.82
CA LEU A 101 42.71 19.14 23.87
C LEU A 101 43.43 19.05 25.23
N GLY A 102 44.42 18.18 25.37
CA GLY A 102 45.16 18.03 26.63
C GLY A 102 44.26 17.71 27.82
N SER A 103 44.39 18.49 28.90
CA SER A 103 43.59 18.34 30.13
C SER A 103 42.09 18.65 29.93
N ALA A 104 41.74 19.49 28.94
CA ALA A 104 40.35 19.89 28.67
C ALA A 104 39.49 18.76 28.08
N ARG A 105 40.10 17.66 27.59
CA ARG A 105 39.40 16.55 26.90
C ARG A 105 38.28 15.91 27.71
N GLY A 106 38.39 15.91 29.04
CA GLY A 106 37.38 15.35 29.95
C GLY A 106 35.98 15.96 29.76
N SER A 107 35.92 17.26 29.48
CA SER A 107 34.66 18.00 29.26
C SER A 107 33.90 17.57 28.00
N LEU A 108 34.60 16.94 27.04
CA LEU A 108 34.07 16.59 25.73
C LEU A 108 33.99 15.06 25.50
N LEU A 109 34.17 14.25 26.54
CA LEU A 109 34.00 12.79 26.46
C LEU A 109 32.58 12.38 26.05
N VAL A 110 31.57 13.21 26.33
CA VAL A 110 30.19 13.00 25.90
C VAL A 110 30.06 12.86 24.37
N LEU A 111 31.00 13.43 23.61
CA LEU A 111 31.01 13.32 22.15
C LEU A 111 31.20 11.87 21.67
N TYR A 112 31.84 10.99 22.46
CA TYR A 112 31.91 9.56 22.14
C TYR A 112 30.52 8.93 22.11
N LEU A 113 29.64 9.37 23.01
CA LEU A 113 28.27 8.87 23.08
C LEU A 113 27.46 9.31 21.86
N LEU A 114 27.67 10.54 21.38
CA LEU A 114 27.01 11.04 20.17
C LEU A 114 27.39 10.21 18.95
N VAL A 115 28.67 9.85 18.79
CA VAL A 115 29.12 8.96 17.70
C VAL A 115 28.52 7.57 17.86
N LEU A 116 28.56 7.00 19.07
CA LEU A 116 28.01 5.67 19.34
C LEU A 116 26.47 5.62 19.25
N MET A 117 25.77 6.75 19.35
CA MET A 117 24.32 6.80 19.16
C MET A 117 23.90 6.31 17.76
N PHE A 118 24.74 6.53 16.74
CA PHE A 118 24.52 5.97 15.41
C PHE A 118 24.70 4.45 15.35
N ALA A 119 25.61 3.91 16.18
CA ALA A 119 25.83 2.47 16.30
C ALA A 119 24.68 1.75 17.03
N VAL A 120 23.80 2.45 17.75
CA VAL A 120 22.67 1.84 18.49
C VAL A 120 21.80 0.98 17.57
N PHE A 121 21.78 1.28 16.27
CA PHE A 121 21.01 0.50 15.31
C PHE A 121 21.57 -0.89 14.99
N LEU A 122 22.84 -1.13 15.30
CA LEU A 122 23.58 -2.35 15.02
C LEU A 122 23.30 -3.46 16.05
N PRO A 123 23.65 -4.73 15.75
CA PRO A 123 23.54 -5.82 16.71
C PRO A 123 24.37 -5.55 17.97
N PRO A 124 23.93 -6.00 19.17
CA PRO A 124 24.63 -5.72 20.43
C PRO A 124 26.11 -6.13 20.45
N LYS A 125 26.44 -7.27 19.82
CA LYS A 125 27.82 -7.75 19.69
C LYS A 125 28.71 -6.79 18.90
N VAL A 126 28.15 -6.15 17.87
CA VAL A 126 28.86 -5.16 17.04
C VAL A 126 28.99 -3.84 17.80
N PHE A 127 27.95 -3.42 18.50
CA PHE A 127 27.99 -2.22 19.35
C PHE A 127 29.08 -2.30 20.43
N ILE A 128 29.18 -3.45 21.13
CA ILE A 128 30.20 -3.67 22.17
C ILE A 128 31.62 -3.50 21.61
N ARG A 129 31.88 -3.94 20.36
CA ARG A 129 33.19 -3.75 19.72
C ARG A 129 33.54 -2.27 19.56
N TYR A 130 32.57 -1.43 19.18
CA TYR A 130 32.81 0.01 19.02
C TYR A 130 32.92 0.74 20.36
N ALA A 131 32.17 0.31 21.37
CA ALA A 131 32.34 0.81 22.73
C ALA A 131 33.74 0.46 23.28
N ALA A 132 34.20 -0.77 23.07
CA ALA A 132 35.55 -1.19 23.44
C ALA A 132 36.61 -0.42 22.65
N LEU A 133 36.42 -0.20 21.34
CA LEU A 133 37.31 0.59 20.51
C LEU A 133 37.41 2.05 21.02
N ALA A 134 36.28 2.67 21.38
CA ALA A 134 36.27 4.02 21.94
C ALA A 134 37.04 4.10 23.27
N PHE A 135 36.84 3.13 24.17
CA PHE A 135 37.56 3.06 25.43
C PHE A 135 39.06 2.85 25.25
N VAL A 136 39.44 1.89 24.40
CA VAL A 136 40.86 1.62 24.08
C VAL A 136 41.49 2.85 23.44
N SER A 137 40.81 3.51 22.49
CA SER A 137 41.31 4.72 21.85
C SER A 137 41.57 5.83 22.86
N PHE A 138 40.68 6.00 23.85
CA PHE A 138 40.88 6.95 24.95
C PHE A 138 42.08 6.59 25.84
N VAL A 139 42.23 5.33 26.24
CA VAL A 139 43.37 4.88 27.05
C VAL A 139 44.69 5.00 26.27
N SER A 140 44.70 4.69 24.98
CA SER A 140 45.87 4.85 24.11
C SER A 140 46.34 6.30 23.98
N MET A 141 45.47 7.30 24.17
CA MET A 141 45.89 8.70 24.22
C MET A 141 46.85 8.96 25.38
N ALA A 142 46.63 8.36 26.55
CA ALA A 142 47.52 8.53 27.69
C ALA A 142 48.90 7.91 27.45
N ALA A 143 48.94 6.75 26.78
CA ALA A 143 50.20 6.15 26.36
C ALA A 143 50.97 7.06 25.38
N LEU A 144 50.26 7.72 24.47
CA LEU A 144 50.85 8.66 23.53
C LEU A 144 51.29 9.96 24.21
N ASP A 145 50.52 10.50 25.16
CA ASP A 145 50.91 11.65 25.98
C ASP A 145 52.19 11.36 26.77
N TYR A 146 52.30 10.14 27.32
CA TYR A 146 53.50 9.68 28.03
C TYR A 146 54.72 9.63 27.11
N TYR A 147 54.55 9.05 25.91
CA TYR A 147 55.62 9.01 24.90
C TYR A 147 56.08 10.40 24.44
N LEU A 148 55.13 11.33 24.30
CA LEU A 148 55.39 12.72 23.90
C LEU A 148 55.81 13.62 25.08
N GLN A 149 56.02 13.05 26.27
CA GLN A 149 56.43 13.77 27.49
C GLN A 149 55.47 14.92 27.87
N ARG A 150 54.17 14.76 27.58
CA ARG A 150 53.13 15.70 28.00
C ARG A 150 52.76 15.43 29.46
N PRO A 151 52.45 16.47 30.27
CA PRO A 151 52.05 16.27 31.65
C PRO A 151 50.72 15.50 31.72
N ILE A 152 50.68 14.44 32.52
CA ILE A 152 49.48 13.64 32.77
C ILE A 152 49.15 13.74 34.25
N GLU A 153 47.99 14.31 34.55
CA GLU A 153 47.39 14.24 35.89
C GLU A 153 46.71 12.87 36.04
N THR A 154 47.43 11.90 36.61
CA THR A 154 46.98 10.50 36.73
C THR A 154 45.61 10.38 37.39
N ASP A 155 45.35 11.16 38.44
CA ASP A 155 44.07 11.12 39.16
C ASP A 155 42.89 11.57 38.29
N VAL A 156 43.09 12.66 37.53
CA VAL A 156 42.09 13.18 36.59
C VAL A 156 41.87 12.20 35.43
N PHE A 157 42.94 11.58 34.93
CA PHE A 157 42.83 10.55 33.90
C PHE A 157 42.05 9.32 34.37
N LEU A 158 42.33 8.80 35.57
CA LEU A 158 41.63 7.66 36.15
C LEU A 158 40.14 7.97 36.36
N LEU A 159 39.81 9.18 36.81
CA LEU A 159 38.42 9.64 36.91
C LEU A 159 37.74 9.66 35.53
N GLN A 160 38.37 10.27 34.54
CA GLN A 160 37.85 10.35 33.17
C GLN A 160 37.64 8.97 32.54
N ALA A 161 38.60 8.05 32.70
CA ALA A 161 38.51 6.67 32.24
C ALA A 161 37.35 5.93 32.92
N SER A 162 37.20 6.10 34.24
CA SER A 162 36.11 5.49 35.02
C SER A 162 34.74 6.00 34.57
N VAL A 163 34.59 7.31 34.37
CA VAL A 163 33.35 7.92 33.86
C VAL A 163 33.02 7.39 32.46
N LEU A 164 34.00 7.35 31.56
CA LEU A 164 33.80 6.82 30.22
C LEU A 164 33.40 5.33 30.27
N LEU A 165 34.08 4.51 31.07
CA LEU A 165 33.78 3.09 31.21
C LEU A 165 32.34 2.84 31.70
N VAL A 166 31.93 3.51 32.79
CA VAL A 166 30.57 3.41 33.32
C VAL A 166 29.53 3.81 32.27
N THR A 167 29.80 4.90 31.55
CA THR A 167 28.88 5.41 30.52
C THR A 167 28.79 4.46 29.31
N LEU A 168 29.90 3.84 28.91
CA LEU A 168 29.92 2.86 27.83
C LEU A 168 29.21 1.56 28.22
N ILE A 169 29.35 1.10 29.47
CA ILE A 169 28.58 -0.04 29.99
C ILE A 169 27.08 0.28 29.92
N TRP A 170 26.67 1.46 30.36
CA TRP A 170 25.27 1.89 30.27
C TRP A 170 24.78 1.91 28.82
N MET A 171 25.56 2.47 27.89
CA MET A 171 25.24 2.51 26.47
C MET A 171 25.10 1.11 25.86
N CYS A 172 25.95 0.16 26.24
CA CYS A 172 25.83 -1.24 25.80
C CYS A 172 24.51 -1.87 26.27
N LEU A 173 24.11 -1.65 27.53
CA LEU A 173 22.83 -2.13 28.06
C LEU A 173 21.65 -1.48 27.35
N PHE A 174 21.72 -0.15 27.14
CA PHE A 174 20.71 0.62 26.43
C PHE A 174 20.54 0.16 24.98
N ALA A 175 21.63 0.03 24.22
CA ALA A 175 21.61 -0.47 22.85
C ALA A 175 21.00 -1.89 22.77
N GLY A 176 21.32 -2.76 23.73
CA GLY A 176 20.70 -4.08 23.86
C GLY A 176 19.18 -4.02 24.08
N HIS A 177 18.70 -3.11 24.93
CA HIS A 177 17.26 -2.91 25.15
C HIS A 177 16.56 -2.40 23.88
N VAL A 178 17.10 -1.35 23.25
CA VAL A 178 16.55 -0.76 22.03
C VAL A 178 16.52 -1.79 20.89
N TYR A 179 17.55 -2.62 20.76
CA TYR A 179 17.60 -3.70 19.78
C TYR A 179 16.47 -4.71 20.00
N ARG A 180 16.25 -5.16 21.23
CA ARG A 180 15.15 -6.09 21.58
C ARG A 180 13.77 -5.48 21.31
N LEU A 181 13.57 -4.20 21.66
CA LEU A 181 12.32 -3.50 21.41
C LEU A 181 12.01 -3.43 19.91
N ARG A 182 13.02 -3.12 19.09
CA ARG A 182 12.88 -3.10 17.63
C ARG A 182 12.57 -4.46 17.03
N GLN A 183 13.20 -5.54 17.51
CA GLN A 183 12.90 -6.90 17.08
C GLN A 183 11.44 -7.29 17.38
N ARG A 184 10.95 -6.99 18.60
CA ARG A 184 9.54 -7.22 18.97
C ARG A 184 8.57 -6.44 18.10
N MET A 185 8.87 -5.17 17.79
CA MET A 185 8.03 -4.35 16.91
C MET A 185 7.98 -4.91 15.49
N ARG A 186 9.10 -5.41 14.94
CA ARG A 186 9.12 -6.05 13.62
C ARG A 186 8.23 -7.29 13.59
N GLN A 187 8.32 -8.16 14.60
CA GLN A 187 7.48 -9.36 14.69
C GLN A 187 5.98 -9.01 14.76
N ARG A 188 5.61 -8.02 15.59
CA ARG A 188 4.21 -7.56 15.70
C ARG A 188 3.67 -7.01 14.39
N ARG A 189 4.48 -6.27 13.63
CA ARG A 189 4.07 -5.74 12.31
C ARG A 189 3.74 -6.87 11.33
N PHE A 190 4.58 -7.89 11.25
CA PHE A 190 4.33 -9.05 10.38
C PHE A 190 3.05 -9.81 10.79
N ALA A 191 2.84 -10.04 12.08
CA ALA A 191 1.64 -10.72 12.57
C ALA A 191 0.36 -9.91 12.28
N LEU A 192 0.39 -8.59 12.48
CA LEU A 192 -0.74 -7.71 12.20
C LEU A 192 -1.08 -7.70 10.70
N GLN A 193 -0.06 -7.67 9.84
CA GLN A 193 -0.24 -7.68 8.39
C GLN A 193 -0.88 -9.00 7.92
N ALA A 194 -0.40 -10.14 8.43
CA ALA A 194 -1.01 -11.43 8.14
C ALA A 194 -2.49 -11.48 8.57
N HIS A 195 -2.82 -10.96 9.76
CA HIS A 195 -4.20 -10.92 10.24
C HIS A 195 -5.12 -10.04 9.36
N GLN A 196 -4.63 -8.87 8.94
CA GLN A 196 -5.37 -7.99 8.02
C GLN A 196 -5.65 -8.66 6.67
N ASP A 197 -4.68 -9.42 6.14
CA ASP A 197 -4.85 -10.15 4.88
C ASP A 197 -5.91 -11.25 5.03
N THR A 198 -5.92 -11.98 6.14
CA THR A 198 -6.97 -12.98 6.45
C THR A 198 -8.35 -12.34 6.55
N LEU A 199 -8.49 -11.24 7.29
CA LEU A 199 -9.78 -10.53 7.42
C LEU A 199 -10.28 -10.02 6.07
N ARG A 200 -9.39 -9.47 5.23
CA ARG A 200 -9.75 -9.07 3.85
C ARG A 200 -10.19 -10.27 3.01
N GLY A 201 -9.56 -11.44 3.19
CA GLY A 201 -9.99 -12.68 2.55
C GLY A 201 -11.40 -13.11 2.98
N MET A 202 -11.66 -13.15 4.29
CA MET A 202 -12.97 -13.51 4.84
C MET A 202 -14.06 -12.52 4.44
N MET A 203 -13.78 -11.22 4.43
CA MET A 203 -14.72 -10.20 3.96
C MET A 203 -15.13 -10.44 2.51
N ARG A 204 -14.20 -10.78 1.62
CA ARG A 204 -14.53 -11.12 0.22
C ARG A 204 -15.42 -12.37 0.14
N GLN A 205 -15.16 -13.39 0.96
CA GLN A 205 -16.00 -14.58 1.00
C GLN A 205 -17.43 -14.25 1.49
N LEU A 206 -17.56 -13.39 2.51
CA LEU A 206 -18.87 -12.92 2.98
C LEU A 206 -19.59 -12.10 1.89
N GLU A 207 -18.88 -11.24 1.17
CA GLU A 207 -19.44 -10.52 0.02
C GLU A 207 -19.89 -11.48 -1.09
N ASP A 208 -19.13 -12.55 -1.35
CA ASP A 208 -19.49 -13.57 -2.33
C ASP A 208 -20.67 -14.44 -1.85
N LEU A 209 -20.87 -14.62 -0.54
CA LEU A 209 -22.06 -15.26 0.02
C LEU A 209 -23.30 -14.36 -0.09
N ALA A 210 -23.14 -13.04 0.08
CA ALA A 210 -24.21 -12.05 -0.07
C ALA A 210 -24.43 -11.64 -1.54
N SER A 211 -24.40 -12.61 -2.46
CA SER A 211 -24.33 -12.36 -3.90
C SER A 211 -25.64 -12.59 -4.66
N THR A 212 -26.69 -12.95 -3.92
CA THR A 212 -28.05 -13.10 -4.41
C THR A 212 -28.96 -12.05 -3.79
N ASP A 213 -30.01 -11.67 -4.51
CA ASP A 213 -31.13 -10.89 -3.98
C ASP A 213 -32.03 -11.80 -3.14
N GLU A 214 -32.33 -11.40 -1.90
CA GLU A 214 -33.07 -12.24 -0.95
C GLU A 214 -34.52 -12.51 -1.38
N LEU A 215 -35.15 -11.56 -2.10
CA LEU A 215 -36.55 -11.68 -2.51
C LEU A 215 -36.73 -12.64 -3.68
N THR A 216 -35.92 -12.48 -4.73
CA THR A 216 -36.04 -13.21 -6.00
C THR A 216 -35.14 -14.44 -6.08
N GLY A 217 -34.12 -14.52 -5.22
CA GLY A 217 -33.07 -15.54 -5.27
C GLY A 217 -32.13 -15.41 -6.47
N LEU A 218 -32.31 -14.41 -7.35
CA LEU A 218 -31.44 -14.13 -8.48
C LEU A 218 -30.10 -13.56 -8.00
N TYR A 219 -29.11 -13.48 -8.88
CA TYR A 219 -27.91 -12.70 -8.55
C TYR A 219 -28.27 -11.24 -8.29
N ASN A 220 -27.54 -10.59 -7.39
CA ASN A 220 -27.69 -9.14 -7.24
C ASN A 220 -26.86 -8.38 -8.28
N ARG A 221 -27.14 -7.09 -8.42
CA ARG A 221 -26.40 -6.17 -9.31
C ARG A 221 -24.88 -6.31 -9.20
N ARG A 222 -24.33 -6.42 -7.99
CA ARG A 222 -22.88 -6.49 -7.77
C ARG A 222 -22.26 -7.78 -8.32
N ARG A 223 -22.91 -8.93 -8.12
CA ARG A 223 -22.47 -10.21 -8.69
C ARG A 223 -22.59 -10.21 -10.21
N PHE A 224 -23.68 -9.66 -10.74
CA PHE A 224 -23.86 -9.53 -12.18
C PHE A 224 -22.71 -8.77 -12.85
N LEU A 225 -22.38 -7.57 -12.34
CA LEU A 225 -21.32 -6.74 -12.92
C LEU A 225 -19.98 -7.48 -12.97
N ARG A 226 -19.63 -8.21 -11.90
CA ARG A 226 -18.42 -9.05 -11.88
C ARG A 226 -18.43 -10.17 -12.94
N ILE A 227 -19.57 -10.83 -13.12
CA ILE A 227 -19.70 -11.90 -14.11
C ILE A 227 -19.62 -11.33 -15.52
N ALA A 228 -20.31 -10.22 -15.78
CA ALA A 228 -20.31 -9.53 -17.07
C ALA A 228 -18.93 -8.97 -17.44
N GLU A 229 -18.21 -8.34 -16.52
CA GLU A 229 -16.80 -7.93 -16.72
C GLU A 229 -15.91 -9.14 -17.04
N GLY A 230 -16.12 -10.26 -16.33
CA GLY A 230 -15.38 -11.50 -16.57
C GLY A 230 -15.65 -12.09 -17.96
N ASP A 231 -16.91 -12.09 -18.40
CA ASP A 231 -17.32 -12.54 -19.73
C ASP A 231 -16.74 -11.66 -20.84
N LEU A 232 -16.90 -10.33 -20.71
CA LEU A 232 -16.39 -9.34 -21.64
C LEU A 232 -14.88 -9.43 -21.84
N ASN A 233 -14.12 -9.64 -20.75
CA ASN A 233 -12.67 -9.83 -20.81
C ASN A 233 -12.25 -11.15 -21.47
N ARG A 234 -13.12 -12.18 -21.47
CA ARG A 234 -12.86 -13.48 -22.12
C ARG A 234 -13.34 -13.51 -23.57
N LEU A 235 -14.18 -12.56 -23.96
CA LEU A 235 -14.80 -12.50 -25.27
C LEU A 235 -13.73 -12.41 -26.36
N ARG A 236 -13.77 -13.35 -27.31
CA ARG A 236 -12.83 -13.37 -28.44
C ARG A 236 -13.38 -12.56 -29.60
N LYS A 237 -12.48 -12.03 -30.44
CA LYS A 237 -12.88 -11.37 -31.70
C LYS A 237 -13.77 -12.32 -32.52
N GLY A 238 -14.89 -11.79 -33.03
CA GLY A 238 -15.88 -12.56 -33.79
C GLY A 238 -16.89 -13.35 -32.95
N HIS A 239 -16.79 -13.31 -31.62
CA HIS A 239 -17.84 -13.79 -30.71
C HIS A 239 -18.54 -12.59 -30.07
N GLN A 240 -19.80 -12.79 -29.67
CA GLN A 240 -20.65 -11.77 -29.07
C GLN A 240 -21.40 -12.38 -27.88
N SER A 241 -21.72 -11.55 -26.90
CA SER A 241 -22.66 -11.90 -25.82
C SER A 241 -23.83 -10.92 -25.86
N GLY A 242 -25.04 -11.44 -25.62
CA GLY A 242 -26.23 -10.61 -25.47
C GLY A 242 -26.31 -9.99 -24.08
N LEU A 243 -26.61 -8.69 -23.99
CA LEU A 243 -26.84 -7.98 -22.74
C LEU A 243 -28.19 -7.26 -22.81
N ALA A 244 -29.08 -7.50 -21.84
CA ALA A 244 -30.40 -6.90 -21.80
C ALA A 244 -30.67 -6.23 -20.46
N LEU A 245 -31.31 -5.07 -20.50
CA LEU A 245 -32.00 -4.47 -19.36
C LEU A 245 -33.49 -4.70 -19.50
N ILE A 246 -34.11 -5.17 -18.44
CA ILE A 246 -35.51 -5.59 -18.38
C ILE A 246 -36.19 -4.79 -17.28
N ASP A 247 -37.37 -4.27 -17.55
CA ASP A 247 -38.17 -3.53 -16.57
C ASP A 247 -39.62 -3.97 -16.62
N LEU A 248 -40.21 -4.20 -15.45
CA LEU A 248 -41.60 -4.62 -15.33
C LEU A 248 -42.54 -3.42 -15.54
N ASP A 249 -43.38 -3.50 -16.56
CA ASP A 249 -44.22 -2.39 -16.96
C ASP A 249 -45.29 -2.09 -15.92
N HIS A 250 -45.42 -0.81 -15.57
CA HIS A 250 -46.40 -0.32 -14.60
C HIS A 250 -46.29 -0.94 -13.20
N PHE A 251 -45.13 -1.45 -12.79
CA PHE A 251 -44.94 -2.11 -11.49
C PHE A 251 -45.35 -1.24 -10.31
N LYS A 252 -45.02 0.06 -10.33
CA LYS A 252 -45.50 1.01 -9.31
C LYS A 252 -47.03 1.02 -9.17
N ARG A 253 -47.77 0.96 -10.29
CA ARG A 253 -49.25 0.92 -10.27
C ARG A 253 -49.77 -0.39 -9.65
N ILE A 254 -49.06 -1.50 -9.86
CA ILE A 254 -49.40 -2.78 -9.20
C ILE A 254 -49.25 -2.64 -7.69
N ASN A 255 -48.13 -2.07 -7.22
CA ASN A 255 -47.94 -1.78 -5.80
C ASN A 255 -49.01 -0.84 -5.23
N ASP A 256 -49.37 0.21 -5.97
CA ASP A 256 -50.33 1.20 -5.53
C ASP A 256 -51.76 0.63 -5.41
N ILE A 257 -52.14 -0.31 -6.29
CA ILE A 257 -53.49 -0.91 -6.31
C ILE A 257 -53.59 -2.14 -5.40
N HIS A 258 -52.58 -3.01 -5.42
CA HIS A 258 -52.62 -4.34 -4.79
C HIS A 258 -51.71 -4.48 -3.57
N GLY A 259 -50.95 -3.45 -3.24
CA GLY A 259 -50.00 -3.43 -2.12
C GLY A 259 -48.65 -4.07 -2.46
N HIS A 260 -47.63 -3.72 -1.66
CA HIS A 260 -46.25 -4.16 -1.86
C HIS A 260 -46.06 -5.69 -1.82
N ALA A 261 -46.80 -6.41 -0.98
CA ALA A 261 -46.73 -7.87 -0.92
C ALA A 261 -47.11 -8.53 -2.27
N THR A 262 -48.05 -7.94 -3.00
CA THR A 262 -48.43 -8.41 -4.34
C THR A 262 -47.34 -8.08 -5.36
N GLY A 263 -46.72 -6.90 -5.28
CA GLY A 263 -45.56 -6.56 -6.10
C GLY A 263 -44.39 -7.52 -5.88
N ASP A 264 -44.11 -7.89 -4.64
CA ASP A 264 -43.07 -8.86 -4.29
C ASP A 264 -43.33 -10.24 -4.96
N ARG A 265 -44.58 -10.70 -4.95
CA ARG A 265 -45.00 -11.92 -5.67
C ARG A 265 -44.82 -11.80 -7.18
N VAL A 266 -45.11 -10.65 -7.77
CA VAL A 266 -44.87 -10.39 -9.21
C VAL A 266 -43.38 -10.48 -9.54
N LEU A 267 -42.51 -9.93 -8.69
CA LEU A 267 -41.05 -10.03 -8.87
C LEU A 267 -40.56 -11.48 -8.77
N GLN A 268 -41.08 -12.24 -7.81
CA GLN A 268 -40.79 -13.67 -7.66
C GLN A 268 -41.28 -14.49 -8.85
N ALA A 269 -42.48 -14.21 -9.35
CA ALA A 269 -43.04 -14.84 -10.54
C ALA A 269 -42.18 -14.55 -11.77
N PHE A 270 -41.76 -13.29 -11.98
CA PHE A 270 -40.82 -12.96 -13.05
C PHE A 270 -39.53 -13.77 -12.93
N ALA A 271 -38.92 -13.83 -11.74
CA ALA A 271 -37.69 -14.59 -11.53
C ALA A 271 -37.86 -16.08 -11.86
N SER A 272 -38.99 -16.68 -11.50
CA SER A 272 -39.34 -18.07 -11.82
C SER A 272 -39.51 -18.30 -13.32
N VAL A 273 -40.32 -17.45 -13.98
CA VAL A 273 -40.55 -17.49 -15.43
C VAL A 273 -39.25 -17.31 -16.21
N ALA A 274 -38.42 -16.37 -15.77
CA ALA A 274 -37.16 -16.12 -16.43
C ALA A 274 -36.21 -17.31 -16.33
N ARG A 275 -36.10 -17.94 -15.14
CA ARG A 275 -35.29 -19.15 -14.98
C ARG A 275 -35.73 -20.31 -15.87
N SER A 276 -37.03 -20.48 -16.10
CA SER A 276 -37.52 -21.57 -16.97
C SER A 276 -37.28 -21.29 -18.46
N CYS A 277 -37.08 -20.02 -18.84
CA CYS A 277 -36.81 -19.61 -20.22
C CYS A 277 -35.33 -19.62 -20.60
N LEU A 278 -34.43 -19.67 -19.60
CA LEU A 278 -32.99 -19.49 -19.73
C LEU A 278 -32.23 -20.82 -19.58
N ARG A 279 -31.03 -20.88 -20.17
CA ARG A 279 -30.09 -22.01 -20.06
C ARG A 279 -29.23 -21.87 -18.81
N ASP A 280 -28.55 -22.95 -18.43
CA ASP A 280 -27.69 -22.97 -17.23
C ASP A 280 -26.54 -21.94 -17.27
N ASP A 281 -26.01 -21.64 -18.46
CA ASP A 281 -24.92 -20.68 -18.65
C ASP A 281 -25.39 -19.21 -18.73
N ASP A 282 -26.71 -18.98 -18.79
CA ASP A 282 -27.29 -17.64 -18.88
C ASP A 282 -27.33 -16.98 -17.49
N VAL A 283 -27.05 -15.68 -17.43
CA VAL A 283 -26.88 -14.97 -16.17
C VAL A 283 -27.97 -13.93 -16.01
N LEU A 284 -28.91 -14.20 -15.12
CA LEU A 284 -29.98 -13.28 -14.74
C LEU A 284 -29.75 -12.70 -13.34
N ALA A 285 -29.95 -11.39 -13.20
CA ALA A 285 -29.80 -10.69 -11.94
C ALA A 285 -30.86 -9.61 -11.73
N ARG A 286 -31.17 -9.32 -10.46
CA ARG A 286 -31.95 -8.15 -10.08
C ARG A 286 -31.03 -6.92 -10.03
N TYR A 287 -31.30 -5.96 -10.90
CA TYR A 287 -30.47 -4.76 -11.09
C TYR A 287 -30.94 -3.60 -10.20
N GLY A 288 -32.26 -3.47 -10.02
CA GLY A 288 -32.91 -2.43 -9.25
C GLY A 288 -34.18 -2.91 -8.56
N GLY A 289 -35.09 -2.00 -8.23
CA GLY A 289 -36.36 -2.34 -7.58
C GLY A 289 -37.23 -3.27 -8.43
N GLU A 290 -37.54 -2.84 -9.64
CA GLU A 290 -38.34 -3.55 -10.66
C GLU A 290 -37.54 -3.87 -11.94
N GLU A 291 -36.22 -3.63 -11.88
CA GLU A 291 -35.30 -3.75 -13.00
C GLU A 291 -34.45 -5.01 -12.87
N PHE A 292 -34.29 -5.73 -13.97
CA PHE A 292 -33.48 -6.92 -14.09
C PHE A 292 -32.49 -6.76 -15.23
N VAL A 293 -31.41 -7.54 -15.16
CA VAL A 293 -30.39 -7.55 -16.20
C VAL A 293 -30.08 -9.00 -16.56
N LEU A 294 -29.92 -9.24 -17.86
CA LEU A 294 -29.66 -10.55 -18.44
C LEU A 294 -28.40 -10.50 -19.29
N LEU A 295 -27.53 -11.48 -19.13
CA LEU A 295 -26.36 -11.71 -19.97
C LEU A 295 -26.44 -13.13 -20.56
N LEU A 296 -26.38 -13.23 -21.89
CA LEU A 296 -26.33 -14.49 -22.64
C LEU A 296 -24.96 -14.64 -23.29
N PRO A 297 -24.06 -15.47 -22.74
CA PRO A 297 -22.74 -15.69 -23.32
C PRO A 297 -22.82 -16.30 -24.73
N ASN A 298 -21.89 -15.93 -25.62
CA ASN A 298 -21.73 -16.54 -26.95
C ASN A 298 -23.04 -16.63 -27.77
N THR A 299 -23.82 -15.56 -27.76
CA THR A 299 -25.16 -15.51 -28.38
C THR A 299 -25.19 -14.43 -29.46
N ASP A 300 -25.67 -14.79 -30.66
CA ASP A 300 -25.86 -13.84 -31.76
C ASP A 300 -27.14 -12.99 -31.59
N ALA A 301 -27.30 -11.97 -32.44
CA ALA A 301 -28.41 -11.03 -32.35
C ALA A 301 -29.80 -11.68 -32.48
N GLU A 302 -29.94 -12.66 -33.37
CA GLU A 302 -31.22 -13.32 -33.66
C GLU A 302 -31.62 -14.24 -32.50
N GLN A 303 -30.69 -15.07 -32.04
CA GLN A 303 -30.88 -15.95 -30.88
C GLN A 303 -31.18 -15.14 -29.62
N PHE A 304 -30.48 -14.03 -29.43
CA PHE A 304 -30.69 -13.16 -28.27
C PHE A 304 -32.07 -12.53 -28.30
N THR A 305 -32.47 -11.95 -29.43
CA THR A 305 -33.80 -11.34 -29.60
C THR A 305 -34.91 -12.38 -29.39
N ALA A 306 -34.77 -13.57 -29.98
CA ALA A 306 -35.74 -14.65 -29.83
C ALA A 306 -35.87 -15.13 -28.37
N CYS A 307 -34.77 -15.17 -27.61
CA CYS A 307 -34.80 -15.50 -26.19
C CYS A 307 -35.55 -14.44 -25.38
N CYS A 308 -35.29 -13.15 -25.62
CA CYS A 308 -35.96 -12.06 -24.94
C CYS A 308 -37.45 -11.95 -25.29
N GLU A 309 -37.83 -12.19 -26.54
CA GLU A 309 -39.25 -12.25 -26.94
C GLU A 309 -39.98 -13.43 -26.27
N ARG A 310 -39.36 -14.61 -26.23
CA ARG A 310 -39.92 -15.76 -25.50
C ARG A 310 -40.13 -15.43 -24.02
N LEU A 311 -39.16 -14.77 -23.39
CA LEU A 311 -39.26 -14.33 -22.00
C LEU A 311 -40.42 -13.35 -21.79
N ARG A 312 -40.57 -12.37 -22.69
CA ARG A 312 -41.65 -11.38 -22.66
C ARG A 312 -43.02 -12.04 -22.78
N GLU A 313 -43.19 -12.93 -23.75
CA GLU A 313 -44.44 -13.67 -23.95
C GLU A 313 -44.78 -14.58 -22.77
N ALA A 314 -43.78 -15.29 -22.24
CA ALA A 314 -43.97 -16.15 -21.07
C ALA A 314 -44.37 -15.36 -19.82
N PHE A 315 -43.82 -14.17 -19.61
CA PHE A 315 -44.22 -13.32 -18.48
C PHE A 315 -45.61 -12.72 -18.68
N ALA A 316 -46.01 -12.41 -19.91
CA ALA A 316 -47.33 -11.84 -20.20
C ALA A 316 -48.48 -12.79 -19.85
N ILE A 317 -48.26 -14.11 -19.96
CA ILE A 317 -49.24 -15.15 -19.61
C ILE A 317 -49.05 -15.69 -18.19
N ALA A 318 -48.12 -15.15 -17.41
CA ALA A 318 -47.87 -15.62 -16.06
C ALA A 318 -48.97 -15.19 -15.09
N GLU A 319 -49.36 -16.10 -14.21
CA GLU A 319 -50.33 -15.87 -13.14
C GLU A 319 -49.60 -16.04 -11.80
N PRO A 320 -49.17 -14.94 -11.14
CA PRO A 320 -48.50 -15.05 -9.86
C PRO A 320 -49.45 -15.63 -8.81
N GLU A 321 -49.00 -16.66 -8.10
CA GLU A 321 -49.79 -17.30 -7.04
C GLU A 321 -50.23 -16.27 -6.00
N ASP A 322 -51.50 -16.36 -5.58
CA ASP A 322 -52.13 -15.50 -4.58
C ASP A 322 -52.09 -13.98 -4.87
N ALA A 323 -51.78 -13.55 -6.10
CA ALA A 323 -51.74 -12.13 -6.45
C ALA A 323 -53.07 -11.55 -6.93
N ASN A 324 -54.08 -12.39 -7.23
CA ASN A 324 -55.35 -11.97 -7.86
C ASN A 324 -55.13 -11.09 -9.12
N ILE A 325 -54.06 -11.38 -9.88
CA ILE A 325 -53.76 -10.74 -11.17
C ILE A 325 -53.97 -11.81 -12.25
N GLU A 326 -54.95 -11.59 -13.14
CA GLU A 326 -55.24 -12.50 -14.25
C GLU A 326 -54.14 -12.45 -15.34
N ALA A 327 -54.00 -13.54 -16.12
CA ALA A 327 -53.09 -13.57 -17.25
C ALA A 327 -53.37 -12.42 -18.25
N GLY A 328 -52.30 -11.87 -18.83
CA GLY A 328 -52.37 -10.75 -19.78
C GLY A 328 -52.32 -9.35 -19.13
N HIS A 329 -52.32 -9.26 -17.79
CA HIS A 329 -52.18 -8.00 -17.06
C HIS A 329 -50.75 -7.64 -16.66
N LEU A 330 -49.82 -8.57 -16.82
CA LEU A 330 -48.40 -8.35 -16.62
C LEU A 330 -47.70 -8.15 -17.97
N SER A 331 -46.74 -7.25 -18.00
CA SER A 331 -45.88 -7.05 -19.18
C SER A 331 -44.53 -6.51 -18.74
N LEU A 332 -43.57 -6.60 -19.64
CA LEU A 332 -42.22 -6.08 -19.44
C LEU A 332 -41.70 -5.46 -20.72
N SER A 333 -40.82 -4.49 -20.55
CA SER A 333 -40.07 -3.86 -21.63
C SER A 333 -38.60 -4.29 -21.54
N ILE A 334 -37.98 -4.56 -22.69
CA ILE A 334 -36.58 -5.01 -22.74
C ILE A 334 -35.77 -4.13 -23.69
N GLY A 335 -34.63 -3.62 -23.22
CA GLY A 335 -33.61 -3.00 -24.06
C GLY A 335 -32.46 -3.96 -24.32
N LEU A 336 -32.17 -4.26 -25.59
CA LEU A 336 -31.16 -5.23 -26.01
C LEU A 336 -29.90 -4.53 -26.51
N THR A 337 -28.73 -5.04 -26.13
CA THR A 337 -27.44 -4.65 -26.70
C THR A 337 -26.52 -5.86 -26.87
N LEU A 338 -25.55 -5.78 -27.77
CA LEU A 338 -24.52 -6.80 -27.94
C LEU A 338 -23.20 -6.30 -27.36
N LEU A 339 -22.53 -7.19 -26.63
CA LEU A 339 -21.16 -7.03 -26.15
C LEU A 339 -20.19 -7.62 -27.17
N ASN A 340 -19.20 -6.81 -27.55
CA ASN A 340 -18.11 -7.21 -28.43
C ASN A 340 -16.77 -7.16 -27.70
N ALA A 341 -15.77 -7.88 -28.24
CA ALA A 341 -14.44 -7.90 -27.67
C ALA A 341 -13.82 -6.48 -27.67
N GLY A 342 -13.49 -5.98 -26.47
CA GLY A 342 -12.96 -4.63 -26.29
C GLY A 342 -14.00 -3.53 -26.05
N ASP A 343 -15.29 -3.88 -25.94
CA ASP A 343 -16.30 -2.95 -25.42
C ASP A 343 -16.00 -2.57 -23.97
N ASP A 344 -16.59 -1.45 -23.54
CA ASP A 344 -16.69 -1.04 -22.14
C ASP A 344 -18.06 -1.44 -21.59
N LEU A 345 -18.10 -2.06 -20.41
CA LEU A 345 -19.35 -2.61 -19.84
C LEU A 345 -20.34 -1.49 -19.48
N ASP A 346 -19.86 -0.37 -18.94
CA ASP A 346 -20.73 0.75 -18.55
C ASP A 346 -21.36 1.39 -19.80
N ALA A 347 -20.58 1.60 -20.85
CA ALA A 347 -21.08 2.07 -22.14
C ALA A 347 -22.09 1.09 -22.77
N ALA A 348 -21.89 -0.22 -22.62
CA ALA A 348 -22.84 -1.22 -23.10
C ALA A 348 -24.16 -1.18 -22.31
N LEU A 349 -24.11 -1.12 -20.98
CA LEU A 349 -25.29 -0.96 -20.14
C LEU A 349 -26.08 0.31 -20.51
N GLN A 350 -25.38 1.41 -20.80
CA GLN A 350 -26.02 2.65 -21.25
C GLN A 350 -26.75 2.47 -22.60
N ARG A 351 -26.17 1.74 -23.57
CA ARG A 351 -26.86 1.40 -24.83
C ARG A 351 -28.14 0.59 -24.59
N ALA A 352 -28.08 -0.38 -23.68
CA ALA A 352 -29.25 -1.18 -23.31
C ALA A 352 -30.33 -0.32 -22.64
N ASP A 353 -29.94 0.63 -21.79
CA ASP A 353 -30.87 1.54 -21.09
C ASP A 353 -31.58 2.48 -22.09
N GLU A 354 -30.84 3.04 -23.04
CA GLU A 354 -31.41 3.86 -24.11
C GLU A 354 -32.41 3.05 -24.97
N ALA A 355 -32.12 1.78 -25.22
CA ALA A 355 -33.03 0.89 -25.93
C ALA A 355 -34.28 0.56 -25.10
N LEU A 356 -34.12 0.29 -23.81
CA LEU A 356 -35.22 0.07 -22.88
C LEU A 356 -36.12 1.31 -22.77
N TYR A 357 -35.53 2.50 -22.77
CA TYR A 357 -36.27 3.76 -22.82
C TYR A 357 -37.13 3.88 -24.10
N ARG A 358 -36.59 3.50 -25.26
CA ARG A 358 -37.37 3.41 -26.50
C ARG A 358 -38.50 2.40 -26.38
N ALA A 359 -38.29 1.25 -25.75
CA ALA A 359 -39.32 0.22 -25.58
C ALA A 359 -40.51 0.76 -24.77
N LYS A 360 -40.22 1.45 -23.66
CA LYS A 360 -41.24 2.08 -22.82
C LYS A 360 -41.99 3.20 -23.57
N ARG A 361 -41.28 3.99 -24.38
CA ARG A 361 -41.91 5.06 -25.19
C ARG A 361 -42.72 4.53 -26.37
N GLY A 362 -42.30 3.41 -26.95
CA GLY A 362 -42.96 2.78 -28.09
C GLY A 362 -44.34 2.22 -27.75
N GLY A 363 -44.70 2.12 -26.47
CA GLY A 363 -45.97 1.56 -26.02
C GLY A 363 -45.80 0.37 -25.08
N ARG A 364 -44.59 0.12 -24.55
CA ARG A 364 -44.29 -0.96 -23.59
C ARG A 364 -44.50 -2.36 -24.20
N ASN A 365 -44.38 -3.40 -23.37
CA ASN A 365 -44.57 -4.80 -23.74
C ASN A 365 -43.83 -5.18 -25.04
N ARG A 366 -42.55 -4.85 -25.16
CA ARG A 366 -41.73 -5.10 -26.35
C ARG A 366 -40.24 -5.19 -26.04
N CYS A 367 -39.50 -5.78 -26.97
CA CYS A 367 -38.05 -5.69 -27.00
C CYS A 367 -37.60 -4.62 -28.01
N GLU A 368 -36.63 -3.79 -27.64
CA GLU A 368 -35.99 -2.83 -28.53
C GLU A 368 -34.48 -3.10 -28.60
N PRO A 369 -33.92 -3.35 -29.79
CA PRO A 369 -32.47 -3.48 -29.96
C PRO A 369 -31.77 -2.13 -30.09
N ALA A 370 -30.53 -2.05 -29.59
CA ALA A 370 -29.66 -0.89 -29.73
C ALA A 370 -28.92 -0.83 -31.08
N TRP A 371 -28.90 -1.92 -31.84
CA TRP A 371 -28.20 -2.03 -33.13
C TRP A 371 -29.08 -1.81 -34.35
N VAL A 372 -30.38 -1.60 -34.17
CA VAL A 372 -31.29 -1.20 -35.26
C VAL A 372 -31.34 0.32 -35.26
N THR A 373 -30.67 0.94 -36.23
CA THR A 373 -30.83 2.38 -36.48
C THR A 373 -32.28 2.64 -36.87
N ALA A 374 -32.90 3.63 -36.23
CA ALA A 374 -34.19 4.14 -36.65
C ALA A 374 -34.03 4.87 -37.99
N ASP A 375 -34.05 4.11 -39.09
CA ASP A 375 -34.22 4.63 -40.44
C ASP A 375 -35.65 4.34 -40.92
N ALA A 376 -36.51 5.34 -40.78
CA ALA A 376 -37.65 5.58 -41.67
C ALA A 376 -38.00 7.08 -41.64
#